data_AF-A0A3A1QYI5-F1
#
_entry.id   AF-A0A3A1QYI5-F1
#
_cell.length_a   1.000
_cell.length_b   1.000
_cell.length_c   1.000
_cell.angle_alpha   90.00
_cell.angle_beta   90.00
_cell.angle_gamma   90.00
#
_symmetry.space_group_name_H-M   'P 1'
#
loop_
_entity.id
_entity.type
_entity.pdbx_description
1 polymer ?
#
loop_
_entity_poly.entity_id
_entity_poly.type
_entity_poly.pdbx_seq_one_letter_code
_entity_poly.pdbx_strand_id
1 'polypeptide(L)' 'MKWFFPVMIIVGVLVSVFAVRGEKESDGSLTKRGFVKILIVLAVLFLASFGTVYFTR' A
#
# COMPACT_ATOMS: atom_id res chain seq x y z
N MET A 1 6.83 4.03 -18.82
CA MET A 1 7.41 3.71 -17.49
C MET A 1 7.65 4.91 -16.57
N LYS A 2 8.01 6.12 -17.06
CA LYS A 2 8.32 7.28 -16.18
C LYS A 2 7.20 7.65 -15.18
N TRP A 3 5.95 7.41 -15.55
CA TRP A 3 4.78 7.69 -14.72
C TRP A 3 4.31 6.53 -13.83
N PHE A 4 4.88 5.32 -13.99
CA PHE A 4 4.47 4.15 -13.21
C PHE A 4 4.73 4.34 -11.71
N PHE A 5 5.93 4.77 -11.36
CA PHE A 5 6.30 5.03 -9.96
C PHE A 5 5.43 6.13 -9.31
N PRO A 6 5.26 7.32 -9.92
CA PRO A 6 4.35 8.34 -9.40
C PRO A 6 2.92 7.84 -9.18
N VAL A 7 2.36 7.12 -10.17
CA VAL A 7 0.99 6.58 -10.09
C VAL A 7 0.88 5.52 -8.99
N MET A 8 1.86 4.62 -8.88
CA MET A 8 1.90 3.59 -7.83
C MET A 8 1.98 4.17 -6.43
N ILE A 9 2.72 5.27 -6.24
CA ILE A 9 2.78 5.97 -4.95
C ILE A 9 1.41 6.57 -4.61
N ILE A 10 0.76 7.25 -5.56
CA ILE A 10 -0.56 7.85 -5.33
C ILE A 10 -1.60 6.77 -5.00
N VAL A 11 -1.64 5.71 -5.80
CA VAL A 11 -2.54 4.57 -5.58
C VAL A 11 -2.23 3.89 -4.25
N GLY A 12 -0.95 3.67 -3.94
CA GLY A 12 -0.53 3.05 -2.70
C GLY A 12 -0.92 3.86 -1.45
N VAL A 13 -0.79 5.18 -1.50
CA VAL A 13 -1.22 6.08 -0.42
C VAL A 13 -2.74 6.05 -0.27
N LEU A 14 -3.50 6.13 -1.38
CA LEU A 14 -4.95 6.07 -1.34
C LEU A 14 -5.44 4.75 -0.74
N VAL A 15 -4.94 3.61 -1.25
CA VAL A 15 -5.32 2.28 -0.76
C VAL A 15 -4.94 2.11 0.70
N SER A 16 -3.76 2.59 1.11
CA SER A 16 -3.35 2.56 2.52
C SER A 16 -4.32 3.37 3.37
N VAL A 17 -4.60 4.64 3.01
CA VAL A 17 -5.53 5.49 3.75
C VAL A 17 -6.90 4.83 3.88
N PHE A 18 -7.46 4.27 2.80
CA PHE A 18 -8.73 3.56 2.85
C PHE A 18 -8.67 2.29 3.71
N ALA A 19 -7.58 1.53 3.63
CA ALA A 19 -7.42 0.29 4.39
C ALA A 19 -7.33 0.51 5.91
N VAL A 20 -6.79 1.66 6.36
CA VAL A 20 -6.73 2.02 7.78
C VAL A 20 -7.93 2.87 8.24
N ARG A 21 -8.77 3.36 7.32
CA ARG A 21 -9.93 4.20 7.64
C ARG A 21 -11.00 3.34 8.31
N GLY A 22 -10.92 3.24 9.64
CA GLY A 22 -11.80 2.40 10.47
C GLY A 22 -11.06 1.41 11.36
N GLU A 23 -9.73 1.30 11.23
CA GLU A 23 -8.88 0.41 12.02
C GLU A 23 -8.05 1.19 13.05
N LYS A 24 -8.70 2.16 13.70
CA LYS A 24 -8.10 2.95 14.78
C LYS A 24 -8.65 2.45 16.11
N GLU A 25 -7.75 2.13 17.02
CA GLU A 25 -8.07 1.93 18.42
C GLU A 25 -8.49 3.26 19.06
N SER A 26 -9.20 3.19 20.18
CA SER A 26 -9.72 4.38 20.87
C SER A 26 -8.62 5.38 21.29
N ASP A 27 -7.37 4.93 21.32
CA ASP A 27 -6.17 5.69 21.69
C ASP A 27 -5.43 6.29 20.47
N GLY A 28 -6.00 6.19 19.26
CA GLY A 28 -5.35 6.61 18.00
C GLY A 28 -4.27 5.67 17.50
N SER A 29 -3.95 4.63 18.27
CA SER A 29 -3.19 3.44 17.90
C SER A 29 -3.82 2.72 16.71
N LEU A 30 -2.97 2.08 15.90
CA LEU A 30 -3.38 1.27 14.77
C LEU A 30 -3.67 -0.15 15.27
N THR A 31 -4.87 -0.68 15.04
CA THR A 31 -5.21 -2.03 15.49
C THR A 31 -4.27 -3.06 14.85
N LYS A 32 -4.07 -4.22 15.49
CA LYS A 32 -3.32 -5.34 14.88
C LYS A 32 -3.83 -5.69 13.48
N ARG A 33 -5.15 -5.57 13.26
CA ARG A 33 -5.80 -5.78 11.95
C ARG A 33 -5.41 -4.69 10.94
N GLY A 34 -5.42 -3.42 11.35
CA GLY A 34 -4.95 -2.32 10.51
C GLY A 34 -3.46 -2.45 10.15
N PHE A 35 -2.62 -2.89 11.08
CA PHE A 35 -1.18 -3.09 10.82
C PHE A 35 -0.95 -4.18 9.77
N VAL A 36 -1.64 -5.32 9.91
CA VAL A 36 -1.60 -6.41 8.92
C VAL A 36 -2.10 -5.94 7.55
N LYS A 37 -3.16 -5.13 7.50
CA LYS A 37 -3.67 -4.55 6.24
C LYS A 37 -2.62 -3.66 5.55
N ILE A 38 -1.92 -2.80 6.29
CA ILE A 38 -0.82 -1.98 5.75
C ILE A 38 0.30 -2.85 5.19
N LEU A 39 0.69 -3.90 5.93
CA LEU A 39 1.70 -4.87 5.49
C LEU A 39 1.31 -5.56 4.18
N ILE A 40 0.04 -5.96 4.04
CA ILE A 40 -0.48 -6.56 2.80
C ILE A 40 -0.41 -5.56 1.65
N VAL A 41 -0.84 -4.31 1.86
CA VAL A 41 -0.78 -3.26 0.82
C VAL A 41 0.66 -3.01 0.38
N LEU A 42 1.60 -2.94 1.32
CA LEU A 42 3.04 -2.80 1.02
C LEU A 42 3.58 -3.99 0.23
N ALA A 43 3.23 -5.22 0.61
CA ALA A 43 3.65 -6.42 -0.09
C ALA A 43 3.11 -6.46 -1.53
N VAL A 44 1.84 -6.09 -1.74
CA VAL A 44 1.23 -6.00 -3.07
C VAL A 44 1.90 -4.92 -3.91
N LEU A 45 2.14 -3.73 -3.35
CA LEU A 45 2.86 -2.65 -4.04
C LEU A 45 4.27 -3.05 -4.42
N PHE A 46 4.97 -3.77 -3.54
CA PHE A 46 6.30 -4.29 -3.80
C PHE A 46 6.30 -5.27 -4.97
N LEU A 47 5.42 -6.29 -4.93
CA LEU A 47 5.32 -7.30 -5.99
C LEU A 47 4.89 -6.67 -7.33
N ALA A 48 3.93 -5.75 -7.32
CA ALA A 48 3.50 -5.05 -8.53
C ALA A 48 4.62 -4.19 -9.12
N SER A 49 5.40 -3.50 -8.27
CA SER A 49 6.55 -2.72 -8.70
C SER A 49 7.65 -3.59 -9.29
N PHE A 50 7.98 -4.69 -8.61
CA PHE A 50 9.02 -5.62 -9.04
C PHE A 50 8.63 -6.37 -10.33
N GLY A 51 7.38 -6.83 -10.40
CA GLY A 51 6.83 -7.48 -11.60
C GLY A 51 6.86 -6.54 -12.79
N THR A 52 6.47 -5.27 -12.62
CA THR A 52 6.54 -4.29 -13.72
C THR A 52 7.98 -4.09 -14.19
N VAL A 53 8.96 -3.99 -13.29
CA VAL A 53 10.37 -3.90 -13.68
C VAL A 53 10.83 -5.17 -14.42
N TYR A 54 10.40 -6.36 -13.97
CA TYR A 54 10.78 -7.62 -14.60
C TYR A 54 10.19 -7.81 -16.00
N PHE A 55 8.91 -7.46 -16.21
CA PHE A 55 8.22 -7.66 -17.49
C PHE A 55 8.48 -6.56 -18.53
N THR A 56 8.91 -5.37 -18.09
CA THR A 56 9.18 -4.26 -19.03
C THR A 56 10.67 -4.10 -19.33
N ARG A 57 11.49 -5.03 -18.84
CA ARG A 57 12.90 -5.20 -19.21
C ARG A 57 13.02 -6.31 -20.25
#